data_AF-A0A0F9N446-F1
#
_entry.id   AF-A0A0F9N446-F1
#
_cell.length_a   1.000
_cell.length_b   1.000
_cell.length_c   1.000
_cell.angle_alpha   90.00
_cell.angle_beta   90.00
_cell.angle_gamma   90.00
#
_symmetry.space_group_name_H-M   'P 1'
#
loop_
_entity.id
_entity.type
_entity.pdbx_description
1 polymer ?
#
loop_
_entity_poly.entity_id
_entity_poly.type
_entity_poly.pdbx_seq_one_letter_code
_entity_poly.pdbx_strand_id
1 'polypeptide(L)'
;MAKIKSLDKIAKKWDDRVGVSSADYLDGVKAPTKDWAEGALAAKDNYNAAIQLSIKQGRREKGIAEAGTAKWQKKTVEKSGRWASGVSGAVDDMKKGFQPYHDTISALDYGPRFPAGDPRNIERVKIGNVALHKKKVEIKSL
;
A
#
# COMPACT_ATOMS: atom_id res chain seq x y z
N MET A 1 -16.94 -25.58 35.07
CA MET A 1 -16.08 -24.63 34.33
C MET A 1 -15.08 -25.41 33.48
N ALA A 2 -14.84 -25.01 32.23
CA ALA A 2 -13.85 -25.67 31.38
C ALA A 2 -12.43 -25.46 31.92
N LYS A 3 -11.59 -26.52 31.94
CA LYS A 3 -10.19 -26.41 32.33
C LYS A 3 -9.39 -25.81 31.18
N ILE A 4 -8.99 -24.54 31.29
CA ILE A 4 -8.19 -23.84 30.29
C ILE A 4 -6.89 -23.31 30.91
N LYS A 5 -5.82 -23.24 30.10
CA LYS A 5 -4.55 -22.63 30.49
C LYS A 5 -4.76 -21.12 30.71
N SER A 6 -3.90 -20.50 31.51
CA SER A 6 -3.91 -19.04 31.65
C SER A 6 -3.62 -18.36 30.32
N LEU A 7 -4.13 -17.14 30.16
CA LEU A 7 -3.89 -16.32 28.97
C LEU A 7 -2.39 -16.11 28.72
N ASP A 8 -1.62 -15.83 29.78
CA ASP A 8 -0.16 -15.65 29.67
C ASP A 8 0.54 -16.90 29.15
N LYS A 9 0.13 -18.09 29.60
CA LYS A 9 0.70 -19.36 29.12
C LYS A 9 0.36 -19.62 27.66
N ILE A 10 -0.82 -19.18 27.21
CA ILE A 10 -1.23 -19.28 25.81
C ILE A 10 -0.43 -18.27 24.96
N ALA A 11 -0.31 -17.02 25.40
CA ALA A 11 0.42 -15.96 24.71
C ALA A 11 1.91 -16.29 24.58
N LYS A 12 2.54 -16.76 25.66
CA LYS A 12 3.94 -17.21 25.62
C LYS A 12 4.15 -18.37 24.65
N LYS A 13 3.27 -19.39 24.69
CA LYS A 13 3.37 -20.51 23.75
C LYS A 13 3.26 -20.03 22.30
N TRP A 14 2.37 -19.07 22.03
CA TRP A 14 2.22 -18.51 20.69
C TRP A 14 3.50 -17.79 20.23
N ASP A 15 4.05 -16.92 21.07
CA ASP A 15 5.29 -16.18 20.79
C ASP A 15 6.47 -17.13 20.53
N ASP A 16 6.68 -18.11 21.42
CA ASP A 16 7.73 -19.13 21.29
C ASP A 16 7.61 -19.91 19.97
N ARG A 17 6.38 -20.20 19.52
CA ARG A 17 6.14 -20.97 18.29
C ARG A 17 6.37 -20.17 17.02
N VAL A 18 6.04 -18.88 17.01
CA VAL A 18 6.26 -18.00 15.84
C VAL A 18 7.76 -17.86 15.54
N GLY A 19 8.59 -17.79 16.59
CA GLY A 19 10.05 -17.77 16.43
C GLY A 19 10.57 -18.99 15.67
N VAL A 20 10.08 -20.18 16.00
CA VAL A 20 10.50 -21.44 15.35
C VAL A 20 9.95 -21.56 13.92
N SER A 21 8.71 -21.14 13.68
CA SER A 21 8.04 -21.34 12.38
C SER A 21 8.33 -20.26 11.32
N SER A 22 9.30 -19.37 11.57
CA SER A 22 9.61 -18.28 10.62
C SER A 22 10.15 -18.82 9.28
N ALA A 23 10.90 -19.93 9.31
CA ALA A 23 11.36 -20.60 8.09
C ALA A 23 10.19 -21.21 7.30
N ASP A 24 9.28 -21.92 7.98
CA ASP A 24 8.08 -22.51 7.36
C ASP A 24 7.21 -21.44 6.69
N TYR A 25 7.07 -20.27 7.33
CA TYR A 25 6.37 -19.13 6.74
C TYR A 25 7.02 -18.69 5.43
N LEU A 26 8.34 -18.55 5.39
CA LEU A 26 9.06 -18.12 4.18
C LEU A 26 8.98 -19.17 3.07
N ASP A 27 9.06 -20.45 3.42
CA ASP A 27 8.93 -21.56 2.47
C ASP A 27 7.54 -21.56 1.81
N GLY A 28 6.48 -21.45 2.62
CA GLY A 28 5.11 -21.39 2.10
C GLY A 28 4.81 -20.17 1.22
N VAL A 29 5.51 -19.06 1.40
CA VAL A 29 5.40 -17.88 0.52
C VAL A 29 6.17 -18.09 -0.79
N LYS A 30 7.33 -18.76 -0.75
CA LYS A 30 8.17 -18.99 -1.94
C LYS A 30 7.66 -20.13 -2.82
N ALA A 31 7.03 -21.15 -2.22
CA ALA A 31 6.51 -22.33 -2.89
C ALA A 31 5.09 -22.64 -2.42
N PRO A 32 4.10 -21.78 -2.73
CA PRO A 32 2.74 -21.99 -2.25
C PRO A 32 2.10 -23.20 -2.96
N THR A 33 1.30 -23.99 -2.23
CA THR A 33 0.58 -25.15 -2.78
C THR A 33 -0.55 -24.76 -3.73
N LYS A 34 -0.99 -23.50 -3.68
CA LYS A 34 -1.95 -22.88 -4.60
C LYS A 34 -1.43 -21.50 -4.96
N ASP A 35 -1.52 -21.13 -6.23
CA ASP A 35 -1.16 -19.78 -6.64
C ASP A 35 -2.04 -18.74 -5.94
N TRP A 36 -1.41 -17.72 -5.38
CA TRP A 36 -2.10 -16.68 -4.64
C TRP A 36 -2.94 -15.79 -5.55
N ALA A 37 -2.41 -15.40 -6.72
CA ALA A 37 -3.06 -14.46 -7.62
C ALA A 37 -4.30 -15.10 -8.27
N GLU A 38 -4.18 -16.34 -8.74
CA GLU A 38 -5.29 -17.13 -9.28
C GLU A 38 -6.42 -17.27 -8.25
N GLY A 39 -6.08 -17.69 -7.02
CA GLY A 39 -7.06 -17.85 -5.95
C GLY A 39 -7.73 -16.53 -5.57
N ALA A 40 -6.96 -15.44 -5.48
CA ALA A 40 -7.50 -14.12 -5.15
C ALA A 40 -8.43 -13.58 -6.25
N LEU A 41 -8.08 -13.76 -7.52
CA LEU A 41 -8.89 -13.33 -8.65
C LEU A 41 -10.18 -14.16 -8.76
N ALA A 42 -10.11 -15.47 -8.55
CA ALA A 42 -11.29 -16.34 -8.52
C ALA A 42 -12.26 -15.98 -7.37
N ALA A 43 -11.75 -15.42 -6.26
CA ALA A 43 -12.53 -15.03 -5.10
C ALA A 43 -13.09 -13.59 -5.16
N LYS A 44 -12.97 -12.89 -6.29
CA LYS A 44 -13.38 -11.47 -6.45
C LYS A 44 -14.80 -11.19 -5.95
N ASP A 45 -15.77 -12.01 -6.31
CA ASP A 45 -17.18 -11.77 -5.96
C ASP A 45 -17.44 -11.96 -4.46
N ASN A 46 -16.78 -12.96 -3.85
CA ASN A 46 -16.83 -13.17 -2.40
C ASN A 46 -16.22 -11.99 -1.64
N TYR A 47 -15.08 -11.48 -2.12
CA TYR A 47 -14.45 -10.29 -1.55
C TYR A 47 -15.40 -9.08 -1.62
N ASN A 48 -16.01 -8.83 -2.78
CA ASN A 48 -16.95 -7.72 -2.96
C ASN A 48 -18.15 -7.82 -2.02
N ALA A 49 -18.79 -8.99 -1.92
CA ALA A 49 -19.90 -9.22 -1.02
C ALA A 49 -19.52 -8.97 0.46
N ALA A 50 -18.33 -9.43 0.88
CA ALA A 50 -17.85 -9.24 2.24
C ALA A 50 -17.56 -7.76 2.57
N ILE A 51 -17.00 -7.00 1.64
CA ILE A 51 -16.75 -5.55 1.82
C ILE A 51 -18.07 -4.79 1.94
N GLN A 52 -19.06 -5.08 1.07
CA GLN A 52 -20.38 -4.45 1.16
C GLN A 52 -21.06 -4.74 2.51
N LEU A 53 -20.97 -5.98 2.99
CA LEU A 53 -21.47 -6.34 4.31
C LEU A 53 -20.75 -5.58 5.44
N SER A 54 -19.43 -5.46 5.35
CA SER A 54 -18.61 -4.72 6.33
C SER A 54 -19.01 -3.25 6.43
N ILE A 55 -19.23 -2.61 5.27
CA ILE A 55 -19.71 -1.22 5.15
C ILE A 55 -21.10 -1.11 5.78
N LYS A 56 -22.05 -1.97 5.38
CA LYS A 56 -23.42 -1.97 5.92
C LYS A 56 -23.43 -2.11 7.45
N GLN A 57 -22.49 -2.86 8.01
CA GLN A 57 -22.39 -3.11 9.45
C GLN A 57 -21.59 -2.06 10.22
N GLY A 58 -21.01 -1.06 9.54
CA GLY A 58 -20.20 0.00 10.15
C GLY A 58 -18.96 -0.55 10.88
N ARG A 59 -18.35 -1.62 10.36
CA ARG A 59 -17.23 -2.29 11.06
C ARG A 59 -15.99 -1.40 11.18
N ARG A 60 -15.77 -0.53 10.19
CA ARG A 60 -14.62 0.39 10.18
C ARG A 60 -14.72 1.41 11.31
N GLU A 61 -15.88 2.05 11.46
CA GLU A 61 -16.15 3.06 12.46
C GLU A 61 -16.01 2.47 13.86
N LYS A 62 -16.57 1.27 14.07
CA LYS A 62 -16.42 0.51 15.33
C LYS A 62 -14.97 0.22 15.66
N GLY A 63 -14.18 -0.27 14.69
CA GLY A 63 -12.76 -0.55 14.90
C GLY A 63 -11.92 0.70 15.18
N ILE A 64 -12.25 1.84 14.56
CA ILE A 64 -11.59 3.12 14.84
C ILE A 64 -11.91 3.59 16.26
N ALA A 65 -13.19 3.51 16.67
CA ALA A 65 -13.61 3.88 18.01
C ALA A 65 -12.94 3.01 19.09
N GLU A 66 -12.81 1.70 18.84
CA GLU A 66 -12.14 0.77 19.75
C GLU A 66 -10.63 1.02 19.85
N ALA A 67 -9.97 1.33 18.73
CA ALA A 67 -8.53 1.57 18.73
C ALA A 67 -8.17 2.95 19.33
N GLY A 68 -8.87 3.99 18.92
CA GLY A 68 -8.55 5.38 19.22
C GLY A 68 -7.17 5.81 18.70
N THR A 69 -6.83 7.09 18.94
CA THR A 69 -5.57 7.69 18.50
C THR A 69 -4.35 7.04 19.16
N ALA A 70 -4.45 6.73 20.45
CA ALA A 70 -3.32 6.25 21.24
C ALA A 70 -2.79 4.88 20.76
N LYS A 71 -3.68 3.92 20.47
CA LYS A 71 -3.29 2.59 19.96
C LYS A 71 -2.64 2.71 18.58
N TRP A 72 -3.19 3.56 17.71
CA TRP A 72 -2.62 3.82 16.39
C TRP A 72 -1.21 4.43 16.49
N GLN A 73 -1.02 5.49 17.29
CA GLN A 73 0.28 6.13 17.46
C GLN A 73 1.33 5.13 17.97
N LYS A 74 1.01 4.41 19.05
CA LYS A 74 1.91 3.41 19.64
C LYS A 74 2.33 2.36 18.60
N LYS A 75 1.37 1.75 17.89
CA LYS A 75 1.66 0.67 16.93
C LYS A 75 2.40 1.16 15.68
N THR A 76 2.15 2.39 15.24
CA THR A 76 2.85 2.99 14.11
C THR A 76 4.31 3.24 14.45
N VAL A 77 4.59 3.85 15.61
CA VAL A 77 5.95 4.11 16.07
C VAL A 77 6.74 2.82 16.31
N GLU A 78 6.13 1.84 17.00
CA GLU A 78 6.74 0.52 17.25
C GLU A 78 7.17 -0.22 15.96
N LYS A 79 6.48 0.03 14.84
CA LYS A 79 6.73 -0.66 13.56
C LYS A 79 7.41 0.22 12.50
N SER A 80 7.82 1.43 12.87
CA SER A 80 8.36 2.46 11.96
C SER A 80 9.57 2.00 11.15
N GLY A 81 10.42 1.11 11.71
CA GLY A 81 11.58 0.57 10.98
C GLY A 81 11.22 -0.15 9.66
N ARG A 82 10.00 -0.68 9.53
CA ARG A 82 9.51 -1.31 8.29
C ARG A 82 9.34 -0.31 7.14
N TRP A 83 9.10 0.95 7.45
CA TRP A 83 8.92 1.99 6.44
C TRP A 83 10.24 2.28 5.72
N ALA A 84 11.32 2.52 6.47
CA ALA A 84 12.62 2.82 5.88
C ALA A 84 13.13 1.64 5.03
N SER A 85 13.10 0.42 5.56
CA SER A 85 13.54 -0.77 4.82
C SER A 85 12.66 -1.05 3.59
N GLY A 86 11.34 -0.86 3.71
CA GLY A 86 10.41 -0.98 2.59
C GLY A 86 10.68 0.03 1.48
N VAL A 87 10.95 1.29 1.83
CA VAL A 87 11.30 2.34 0.84
C VAL A 87 12.62 2.00 0.14
N SER A 88 13.65 1.61 0.88
CA SER A 88 14.93 1.21 0.28
C SER A 88 14.80 0.03 -0.67
N GLY A 89 13.96 -0.96 -0.33
CA GLY A 89 13.69 -2.12 -1.19
C GLY A 89 12.85 -1.83 -2.43
N ALA A 90 12.11 -0.71 -2.46
CA ALA A 90 11.18 -0.35 -3.53
C ALA A 90 11.72 0.73 -4.49
N VAL A 91 13.01 1.08 -4.41
CA VAL A 91 13.61 2.13 -5.25
C VAL A 91 13.43 1.85 -6.75
N ASP A 92 13.62 0.59 -7.17
CA ASP A 92 13.50 0.25 -8.59
C ASP A 92 12.04 0.20 -9.06
N ASP A 93 11.10 -0.20 -8.20
CA ASP A 93 9.66 -0.09 -8.48
C ASP A 93 9.24 1.37 -8.63
N MET A 94 9.77 2.27 -7.79
CA MET A 94 9.54 3.70 -7.90
C MET A 94 10.05 4.24 -9.24
N LYS A 95 11.29 3.89 -9.63
CA LYS A 95 11.85 4.28 -10.94
C LYS A 95 10.96 3.79 -12.06
N LYS A 96 10.60 2.50 -12.07
CA LYS A 96 9.74 1.90 -13.10
C LYS A 96 8.37 2.57 -13.18
N GLY A 97 7.75 2.86 -12.05
CA GLY A 97 6.44 3.52 -11.98
C GLY A 97 6.50 4.99 -12.41
N PHE A 98 7.62 5.69 -12.17
CA PHE A 98 7.80 7.09 -12.54
C PHE A 98 8.32 7.28 -13.96
N GLN A 99 9.01 6.29 -14.53
CA GLN A 99 9.67 6.35 -15.84
C GLN A 99 8.77 6.94 -16.94
N PRO A 100 7.49 6.52 -17.11
CA PRO A 100 6.66 7.07 -18.19
C PRO A 100 6.40 8.58 -18.06
N TYR A 101 6.35 9.09 -16.83
CA TYR A 101 6.17 10.51 -16.56
C TYR A 101 7.47 11.28 -16.75
N HIS A 102 8.59 10.72 -16.31
CA HIS A 102 9.92 11.27 -16.56
C HIS A 102 10.17 11.44 -18.06
N ASP A 103 9.89 10.41 -18.85
CA ASP A 103 10.08 10.43 -20.30
C ASP A 103 9.14 11.45 -20.96
N THR A 104 7.89 11.53 -20.48
CA THR A 104 6.93 12.53 -20.94
C THR A 104 7.45 13.94 -20.68
N ILE A 105 7.91 14.26 -19.47
CA ILE A 105 8.44 15.58 -19.12
C ILE A 105 9.69 15.91 -19.94
N SER A 106 10.59 14.94 -20.09
CA SER A 106 11.88 15.12 -20.78
C SER A 106 11.71 15.44 -22.26
N ALA A 107 10.59 15.05 -22.86
CA ALA A 107 10.28 15.30 -24.26
C ALA A 107 9.52 16.63 -24.52
N LEU A 108 9.11 17.35 -23.46
CA LEU A 108 8.32 18.58 -23.62
C LEU A 108 9.19 19.79 -23.93
N ASP A 109 8.74 20.56 -24.92
CA ASP A 109 9.17 21.95 -25.08
C ASP A 109 8.22 22.88 -24.33
N TYR A 110 8.77 23.60 -23.35
CA TYR A 110 8.05 24.58 -22.54
C TYR A 110 8.17 26.01 -23.08
N GLY A 111 8.91 26.23 -24.16
CA GLY A 111 9.26 27.54 -24.66
C GLY A 111 10.10 28.37 -23.67
N PRO A 112 10.41 29.63 -24.04
CA PRO A 112 11.23 30.52 -23.22
C PRO A 112 10.56 30.84 -21.89
N ARG A 113 11.38 31.01 -20.84
CA ARG A 113 10.91 31.47 -19.53
C ARG A 113 10.77 32.99 -19.53
N PHE A 114 9.66 33.49 -18.99
CA PHE A 114 9.40 34.93 -18.82
C PHE A 114 9.87 35.42 -17.44
N PRO A 115 9.99 36.75 -17.21
CA PRO A 115 10.36 37.31 -15.91
C PRO A 115 9.56 36.72 -14.74
N ALA A 116 10.16 36.71 -13.56
CA ALA A 116 9.49 36.21 -12.35
C ALA A 116 8.17 36.96 -12.12
N GLY A 117 7.08 36.22 -11.88
CA GLY A 117 5.74 36.79 -11.71
C GLY A 117 4.96 37.03 -13.00
N ASP A 118 5.55 36.86 -14.19
CA ASP A 118 4.83 37.01 -15.46
C ASP A 118 3.75 35.90 -15.60
N PRO A 119 2.47 36.27 -15.84
CA PRO A 119 1.38 35.30 -15.97
C PRO A 119 1.61 34.23 -17.04
N ARG A 120 2.36 34.51 -18.10
CA ARG A 120 2.66 33.55 -19.18
C ARG A 120 3.47 32.35 -18.70
N ASN A 121 4.19 32.47 -17.57
CA ASN A 121 4.85 31.31 -16.96
C ASN A 121 3.85 30.25 -16.47
N ILE A 122 2.59 30.62 -16.17
CA ILE A 122 1.55 29.65 -15.81
C ILE A 122 1.14 28.81 -17.02
N GLU A 123 1.10 29.39 -18.23
CA GLU A 123 0.84 28.62 -19.45
C GLU A 123 1.93 27.56 -19.69
N ARG A 124 3.18 27.83 -19.28
CA ARG A 124 4.26 26.82 -19.31
C ARG A 124 3.98 25.66 -18.36
N VAL A 125 3.50 25.94 -17.15
CA VAL A 125 3.12 24.89 -16.18
C VAL A 125 1.96 24.05 -16.71
N LYS A 126 0.99 24.69 -17.39
CA LYS A 126 -0.17 24.02 -17.99
C LYS A 126 0.26 22.95 -19.01
N ILE A 127 1.26 23.22 -19.86
CA ILE A 127 1.80 22.23 -20.82
C ILE A 127 2.19 20.93 -20.11
N GLY A 128 2.98 21.03 -19.03
CA GLY A 128 3.41 19.88 -18.24
C GLY A 128 2.24 19.13 -17.59
N ASN A 129 1.31 19.86 -16.97
CA ASN A 129 0.15 19.24 -16.32
C ASN A 129 -0.75 18.49 -17.30
N VAL A 130 -1.01 19.06 -18.48
CA VAL A 130 -1.82 18.41 -19.51
C VAL A 130 -1.15 17.13 -20.00
N ALA A 131 0.16 17.17 -20.28
CA ALA A 131 0.90 16.01 -20.74
C ALA A 131 0.95 14.88 -19.70
N LEU A 132 1.21 15.21 -18.43
CA LEU A 132 1.23 14.26 -17.33
C LEU A 132 -0.15 13.64 -17.08
N HIS A 133 -1.21 14.44 -17.14
CA HIS A 133 -2.58 13.94 -17.00
C HIS A 133 -2.93 12.97 -18.13
N LYS A 134 -2.60 13.32 -19.38
CA LYS A 134 -2.78 12.44 -20.53
C LYS A 134 -2.05 11.11 -20.33
N LYS A 135 -0.76 11.15 -19.95
CA LYS A 135 0.03 9.94 -19.68
C LYS A 135 -0.59 9.07 -18.58
N LYS A 136 -1.10 9.67 -17.50
CA LYS A 136 -1.79 8.95 -16.42
C LYS A 136 -3.04 8.21 -16.91
N VAL A 137 -3.83 8.85 -17.78
CA VAL A 137 -5.04 8.23 -18.34
C VAL A 137 -4.66 7.04 -19.23
N GLU A 138 -3.67 7.21 -20.11
CA GLU A 138 -3.15 6.13 -20.99
C GLU A 138 -2.72 4.88 -20.19
N ILE A 139 -2.02 5.08 -19.06
CA ILE A 139 -1.54 3.97 -18.23
C ILE A 139 -2.68 3.27 -17.49
N LYS A 140 -3.71 4.00 -17.05
CA LYS A 140 -4.82 3.45 -16.25
C LYS A 140 -5.89 2.73 -17.08
N SER A 141 -5.90 2.91 -18.39
CA SER A 141 -6.82 2.24 -19.31
C SER A 141 -6.33 0.86 -19.79
N LEU A 142 -5.17 0.40 -19.33
CA LEU A 142 -4.58 -0.92 -19.56
C LEU A 142 -4.84 -1.84 -18.36
#